data_AF-A0A4Q3KEJ8-F1
#
_entry.id   AF-A0A4Q3KEJ8-F1
#
_cell.length_a   1.000
_cell.length_b   1.000
_cell.length_c   1.000
_cell.angle_alpha   90.00
_cell.angle_beta   90.00
_cell.angle_gamma   90.00
#
_symmetry.space_group_name_H-M   'P 1'
#
loop_
_entity.id
_entity.type
_entity.pdbx_description
1 polymer ?
#
loop_
_entity_poly.entity_id
_entity_poly.type
_entity_poly.pdbx_seq_one_letter_code
_entity_poly.pdbx_strand_id
1 'polypeptide(L)'
;MFNPSQADVRRFFCAVYAKGLASQPMEAIETLASLWIAEHPEYHADLADVDAALARNYDETPGQTNPFLHLSMHLSISEQCSIDQPRGIRQAVELLAARLDSLHDAHHAAMECLGQMIWESQRAGRPPDGDAYIACVQRRATRD
;
A
#
# COMPACT_ATOMS: atom_id res chain seq x y z
N MET A 1 -4.53 -9.98 17.27
CA MET A 1 -4.39 -9.52 15.87
C MET A 1 -5.17 -8.22 15.77
N PHE A 2 -4.49 -7.09 15.69
CA PHE A 2 -5.14 -5.79 15.51
C PHE A 2 -5.51 -5.72 14.02
N ASN A 3 -6.77 -6.00 13.69
CA ASN A 3 -7.26 -5.86 12.31
C ASN A 3 -8.09 -4.56 12.27
N PRO A 4 -7.51 -3.42 11.86
CA PRO A 4 -8.23 -2.15 11.88
C PRO A 4 -9.47 -2.25 10.99
N SER A 5 -10.56 -1.64 11.42
CA SER A 5 -11.75 -1.54 10.57
C SER A 5 -11.47 -0.62 9.38
N GLN A 6 -12.28 -0.70 8.31
CA GLN A 6 -12.17 0.26 7.20
C GLN A 6 -12.25 1.72 7.69
N ALA A 7 -13.09 1.96 8.70
CA ALA A 7 -13.26 3.29 9.28
C ALA A 7 -12.01 3.75 10.05
N ASP A 8 -11.27 2.84 10.69
CA ASP A 8 -10.00 3.17 11.36
C ASP A 8 -8.92 3.54 10.36
N VAL A 9 -8.80 2.78 9.27
CA VAL A 9 -7.87 3.07 8.16
C VAL A 9 -8.16 4.43 7.55
N ARG A 10 -9.44 4.73 7.28
CA ARG A 10 -9.85 6.03 6.72
C ARG A 10 -9.49 7.19 7.65
N ARG A 11 -9.83 7.08 8.94
CA ARG A 11 -9.47 8.09 9.94
C ARG A 11 -7.97 8.27 10.06
N PHE A 12 -7.20 7.18 10.03
CA PHE A 12 -5.75 7.23 10.09
C PHE A 12 -5.16 8.06 8.95
N PHE A 13 -5.47 7.76 7.69
CA PHE A 13 -4.90 8.50 6.57
C PHE A 13 -5.39 9.95 6.49
N CYS A 14 -6.66 10.22 6.81
CA CYS A 14 -7.15 11.61 6.89
C CYS A 14 -6.41 12.40 7.97
N ALA A 15 -6.17 11.79 9.13
CA ALA A 15 -5.41 12.42 10.22
C ALA A 15 -3.94 12.67 9.84
N VAL A 16 -3.28 11.71 9.18
CA VAL A 16 -1.90 11.88 8.68
C VAL A 16 -1.84 13.02 7.67
N TYR A 17 -2.78 13.08 6.72
CA TYR A 17 -2.83 14.16 5.73
C TYR A 17 -3.00 15.53 6.40
N ALA A 18 -3.95 15.66 7.33
CA ALA A 18 -4.16 16.88 8.10
C ALA A 18 -2.93 17.30 8.91
N LYS A 19 -2.25 16.33 9.57
CA LYS A 19 -0.99 16.57 10.28
C LYS A 19 0.10 17.09 9.34
N GLY A 20 0.20 16.53 8.13
CA GLY A 20 1.18 16.94 7.11
C GLY A 20 0.98 18.39 6.67
N LEU A 21 -0.26 18.77 6.36
CA LEU A 21 -0.60 20.15 6.01
C LEU A 21 -0.29 21.15 7.14
N ALA A 22 -0.51 20.73 8.39
CA ALA A 22 -0.25 21.55 9.57
C ALA A 22 1.20 21.47 10.08
N SER A 23 2.08 20.71 9.41
CA SER A 23 3.46 20.44 9.87
C SER A 23 3.53 19.97 11.33
N GLN A 24 2.57 19.14 11.74
CA GLN A 24 2.49 18.61 13.10
C GLN A 24 3.47 17.43 13.29
N PRO A 25 3.93 17.18 14.53
CA PRO A 25 4.69 15.98 14.84
C PRO A 25 3.92 14.71 14.46
N MET A 26 4.66 13.75 13.92
CA MET A 26 4.13 12.46 13.45
C MET A 26 4.88 11.32 14.11
N GLU A 27 4.17 10.25 14.44
CA GLU A 27 4.77 8.97 14.79
C GLU A 27 5.46 8.35 13.58
N ALA A 28 6.29 7.32 13.79
CA ALA A 28 7.04 6.68 12.70
C ALA A 28 6.13 6.15 11.57
N ILE A 29 5.01 5.51 11.92
CA ILE A 29 4.04 5.01 10.93
C ILE A 29 3.30 6.14 10.21
N GLU A 30 3.03 7.25 10.90
CA GLU A 30 2.40 8.43 10.31
C GLU A 30 3.34 9.13 9.35
N THR A 31 4.64 9.22 9.69
CA THR A 31 5.68 9.76 8.82
C THR A 31 5.77 8.94 7.52
N LEU A 32 5.82 7.61 7.64
CA LEU A 32 5.84 6.72 6.48
C LEU A 32 4.58 6.87 5.63
N ALA A 33 3.40 6.94 6.24
CA ALA A 33 2.14 7.18 5.53
C ALA A 33 2.14 8.55 4.82
N SER A 34 2.67 9.59 5.45
CA SER A 34 2.75 10.94 4.86
C SER A 34 3.64 10.97 3.62
N LEU A 35 4.72 10.18 3.57
CA LEU A 35 5.56 10.07 2.38
C LEU A 35 4.78 9.47 1.21
N TRP A 36 4.03 8.38 1.45
CA TRP A 36 3.19 7.78 0.41
C TRP A 36 2.01 8.67 0.01
N ILE A 37 1.41 9.42 0.94
CA ILE A 37 0.38 10.41 0.58
C ILE A 37 0.95 11.51 -0.33
N ALA A 38 2.19 11.95 -0.10
CA ALA A 38 2.83 12.96 -0.93
C ALA A 38 3.06 12.50 -2.37
N GLU A 39 3.33 11.21 -2.57
CA GLU A 39 3.45 10.56 -3.89
C GLU A 39 2.10 10.45 -4.64
N HIS A 40 0.97 10.60 -3.93
CA HIS A 40 -0.39 10.45 -4.50
C HIS A 40 -1.25 11.72 -4.36
N PRO A 41 -0.94 12.81 -5.09
CA PRO A 41 -1.75 14.03 -5.08
C PRO A 41 -3.20 13.79 -5.52
N GLU A 42 -3.48 12.76 -6.33
CA GLU A 42 -4.81 12.38 -6.78
C GLU A 42 -5.76 11.98 -5.64
N TYR A 43 -5.22 11.53 -4.51
CA TYR A 43 -6.02 11.11 -3.35
C TYR A 43 -6.22 12.23 -2.31
N HIS A 44 -5.56 13.39 -2.47
CA HIS A 44 -5.61 14.48 -1.48
C HIS A 44 -7.04 14.97 -1.23
N ALA A 45 -7.89 15.01 -2.26
CA ALA A 45 -9.29 15.39 -2.12
C ALA A 45 -10.08 14.40 -1.25
N ASP A 46 -9.84 13.09 -1.40
CA ASP A 46 -10.50 12.06 -0.59
C ASP A 46 -9.99 12.05 0.87
N LEU A 47 -8.78 12.55 1.12
CA LEU A 47 -8.16 12.62 2.45
C LEU A 47 -8.47 13.92 3.21
N ALA A 48 -8.96 14.95 2.51
CA ALA A 48 -9.21 16.27 3.09
C ALA A 48 -10.45 16.34 3.99
N ASP A 49 -11.39 15.40 3.83
CA ASP A 49 -12.66 15.35 4.59
C ASP A 49 -12.90 13.94 5.12
N VAL A 50 -12.68 13.76 6.43
CA VAL A 50 -12.83 12.48 7.11
C VAL A 50 -14.28 11.99 7.14
N ASP A 51 -15.26 12.89 7.25
CA ASP A 51 -16.66 12.51 7.33
C ASP A 51 -17.16 12.05 5.95
N ALA A 52 -16.77 12.75 4.89
CA ALA A 52 -17.01 12.33 3.51
C ALA A 52 -16.31 11.00 3.21
N ALA A 53 -15.05 10.84 3.62
CA ALA A 53 -14.31 9.60 3.47
C ALA A 53 -15.00 8.42 4.15
N LEU A 54 -15.56 8.61 5.34
CA LEU A 54 -16.29 7.57 6.07
C LEU A 54 -17.63 7.22 5.44
N ALA A 55 -18.35 8.21 4.90
CA ALA A 55 -19.66 8.02 4.31
C ALA A 55 -19.61 7.37 2.91
N ARG A 56 -18.52 7.57 2.16
CA ARG A 56 -18.40 7.12 0.77
C ARG A 56 -18.25 5.59 0.65
N ASN A 57 -18.93 5.01 -0.34
CA ASN A 57 -18.67 3.64 -0.78
C ASN A 57 -17.69 3.65 -1.96
N TYR A 58 -16.44 3.29 -1.70
CA TYR A 58 -15.38 3.25 -2.71
C TYR A 58 -15.43 2.01 -3.61
N ASP A 59 -16.18 0.98 -3.21
CA ASP A 59 -16.27 -0.27 -3.96
C ASP A 59 -17.31 -0.20 -5.10
N GLU A 60 -18.19 0.81 -5.07
CA GLU A 60 -19.27 0.99 -6.04
C GLU A 60 -18.89 1.78 -7.30
N THR A 61 -17.74 2.45 -7.31
CA THR A 61 -17.34 3.32 -8.43
C THR A 61 -16.45 2.55 -9.41
N PRO A 62 -16.97 2.08 -10.56
CA PRO A 62 -16.20 1.24 -11.47
C PRO A 62 -15.03 2.04 -12.06
N GLY A 63 -13.82 1.46 -12.00
CA GLY A 63 -12.62 2.07 -12.56
C GLY A 63 -11.92 3.10 -11.66
N GLN A 64 -12.46 3.41 -10.47
CA GLN A 64 -11.77 4.22 -9.48
C GLN A 64 -11.08 3.33 -8.45
N THR A 65 -9.77 3.50 -8.29
CA THR A 65 -9.01 2.82 -7.22
C THR A 65 -9.43 3.38 -5.87
N ASN A 66 -9.69 2.50 -4.89
CA ASN A 66 -9.95 2.91 -3.52
C ASN A 66 -8.66 3.49 -2.89
N PRO A 67 -8.61 4.80 -2.56
CA PRO A 67 -7.39 5.48 -2.11
C PRO A 67 -6.85 4.88 -0.81
N PHE A 68 -7.74 4.49 0.10
CA PHE A 68 -7.36 3.95 1.40
C PHE A 68 -6.77 2.55 1.29
N LEU A 69 -7.36 1.70 0.44
CA LEU A 69 -6.80 0.38 0.15
C LEU A 69 -5.42 0.51 -0.50
N HIS A 70 -5.31 1.39 -1.50
CA HIS A 70 -4.05 1.65 -2.21
C HIS A 70 -2.93 2.09 -1.26
N LEU A 71 -3.18 3.12 -0.44
CA LEU A 71 -2.19 3.61 0.53
C LEU A 71 -1.87 2.56 1.60
N SER A 72 -2.86 1.77 2.05
CA SER A 72 -2.60 0.63 2.94
C SER A 72 -1.70 -0.42 2.30
N MET A 73 -1.79 -0.67 1.00
CA MET A 73 -0.89 -1.59 0.31
C MET A 73 0.54 -1.06 0.27
N HIS A 74 0.76 0.25 0.11
CA HIS A 74 2.10 0.85 0.23
C HIS A 74 2.71 0.62 1.62
N LEU A 75 1.92 0.86 2.68
CA LEU A 75 2.37 0.61 4.05
C LEU A 75 2.68 -0.87 4.29
N SER A 76 1.83 -1.76 3.78
CA SER A 76 2.03 -3.21 3.90
C SER A 76 3.34 -3.64 3.24
N ILE A 77 3.62 -3.19 2.02
CA ILE A 77 4.88 -3.51 1.31
C ILE A 77 6.08 -2.90 2.06
N SER A 78 5.95 -1.67 2.55
CA SER A 78 7.02 -1.01 3.32
C SER A 78 7.38 -1.80 4.58
N GLU A 79 6.37 -2.28 5.32
CA GLU A 79 6.57 -3.13 6.50
C GLU A 79 7.20 -4.47 6.10
N GLN A 80 6.67 -5.14 5.08
CA GLN A 80 7.22 -6.39 4.54
C GLN A 80 8.71 -6.26 4.19
N CYS A 81 9.10 -5.18 3.51
CA CYS A 81 10.50 -4.88 3.20
C CYS A 81 11.33 -4.61 4.46
N SER A 82 10.81 -3.83 5.40
CA SER A 82 11.49 -3.49 6.68
C SER A 82 11.86 -4.73 7.47
N ILE A 83 10.93 -5.69 7.60
CA ILE A 83 11.15 -6.93 8.36
C ILE A 83 11.63 -8.10 7.50
N ASP A 84 11.76 -7.91 6.18
CA ASP A 84 12.00 -8.94 5.16
C ASP A 84 11.09 -10.17 5.34
N GLN A 85 9.78 -9.92 5.41
CA GLN A 85 8.77 -10.96 5.52
C GLN A 85 7.69 -10.75 4.43
N PRO A 86 7.50 -11.69 3.50
CA PRO A 86 8.22 -12.96 3.37
C PRO A 86 9.69 -12.78 2.99
N ARG A 87 10.55 -13.73 3.43
CA ARG A 87 12.01 -13.63 3.27
C ARG A 87 12.43 -13.44 1.82
N GLY A 88 13.21 -12.39 1.57
CA GLY A 88 13.68 -12.02 0.23
C GLY A 88 12.84 -10.95 -0.47
N ILE A 89 11.70 -10.53 0.10
CA ILE A 89 10.88 -9.46 -0.45
C ILE A 89 11.64 -8.13 -0.51
N ARG A 90 12.47 -7.84 0.50
CA ARG A 90 13.25 -6.61 0.54
C ARG A 90 14.15 -6.48 -0.68
N GLN A 91 14.98 -7.51 -0.90
CA GLN A 91 15.88 -7.55 -2.05
C GLN A 91 15.12 -7.53 -3.38
N ALA A 92 13.99 -8.23 -3.47
CA ALA A 92 13.19 -8.26 -4.70
C ALA A 92 12.65 -6.86 -5.06
N VAL A 93 12.15 -6.10 -4.07
CA VAL A 93 11.67 -4.73 -4.27
C VAL A 93 12.83 -3.76 -4.55
N GLU A 94 13.96 -3.89 -3.86
CA GLU A 94 15.16 -3.07 -4.11
C GLU A 94 15.68 -3.23 -5.54
N LEU A 95 15.76 -4.47 -6.04
CA LEU A 95 16.15 -4.74 -7.43
C LEU A 95 15.13 -4.17 -8.44
N LEU A 96 13.84 -4.30 -8.13
CA LEU A 96 12.78 -3.75 -8.97
C LEU A 96 12.83 -2.21 -9.02
N ALA A 97 13.05 -1.56 -7.88
CA ALA A 97 13.21 -0.11 -7.80
C ALA A 97 14.45 0.37 -8.55
N ALA A 98 15.58 -0.33 -8.41
CA ALA A 98 16.81 0.00 -9.15
C ALA A 98 16.63 -0.14 -10.66
N ARG A 99 15.84 -1.12 -11.11
CA ARG A 99 15.51 -1.28 -12.52
C ARG A 99 14.59 -0.17 -13.05
N LEU A 100 13.55 0.16 -12.29
CA LEU A 100 12.54 1.13 -12.70
C LEU A 100 12.98 2.57 -12.45
N ASP A 101 14.12 2.78 -11.79
CA ASP A 101 14.59 4.08 -11.31
C ASP A 101 13.54 4.82 -10.45
N SER A 102 12.72 4.04 -9.72
CA SER A 102 11.53 4.55 -9.03
C SER A 102 11.06 3.56 -7.98
N LEU A 103 11.11 3.97 -6.70
CA LEU A 103 10.55 3.18 -5.60
C LEU A 103 9.01 3.15 -5.68
N HIS A 104 8.40 4.25 -6.14
CA HIS A 104 6.96 4.38 -6.31
C HIS A 104 6.45 3.37 -7.35
N ASP A 105 7.08 3.31 -8.53
CA ASP A 105 6.69 2.34 -9.57
C ASP A 105 7.00 0.89 -9.16
N ALA A 106 8.08 0.67 -8.40
CA ALA A 106 8.35 -0.65 -7.84
C ALA A 106 7.29 -1.10 -6.85
N HIS A 107 6.80 -0.21 -5.99
CA HIS A 107 5.68 -0.52 -5.11
C HIS A 107 4.40 -0.82 -5.90
N HIS A 108 4.06 -0.03 -6.92
CA HIS A 108 2.92 -0.34 -7.79
C HIS A 108 3.02 -1.71 -8.46
N ALA A 109 4.18 -2.03 -9.02
CA ALA A 109 4.42 -3.34 -9.62
C ALA A 109 4.37 -4.48 -8.59
N ALA A 110 4.85 -4.26 -7.36
CA ALA A 110 4.74 -5.21 -6.27
C ALA A 110 3.29 -5.38 -5.76
N MET A 111 2.48 -4.32 -5.78
CA MET A 111 1.07 -4.37 -5.41
C MET A 111 0.26 -5.31 -6.31
N GLU A 112 0.55 -5.35 -7.60
CA GLU A 112 -0.11 -6.30 -8.50
C GLU A 112 0.19 -7.76 -8.09
N CYS A 113 1.43 -8.05 -7.70
CA CYS A 113 1.81 -9.37 -7.19
C CYS A 113 1.17 -9.67 -5.82
N LEU A 114 1.10 -8.69 -4.93
CA LEU A 114 0.45 -8.79 -3.62
C LEU A 114 -1.05 -9.06 -3.78
N GLY A 115 -1.72 -8.30 -4.65
CA GLY A 115 -3.13 -8.47 -4.97
C GLY A 115 -3.42 -9.84 -5.57
N GLN A 116 -2.58 -10.32 -6.49
CA GLN A 116 -2.67 -11.66 -7.04
C GLN A 116 -2.59 -12.73 -5.94
N MET A 117 -1.60 -12.65 -5.04
CA MET A 117 -1.44 -13.60 -3.93
C MET A 117 -2.69 -13.63 -3.03
N ILE A 118 -3.22 -12.47 -2.66
CA ILE A 118 -4.42 -12.36 -1.82
C ILE A 118 -5.63 -12.95 -2.52
N TRP A 119 -5.83 -12.63 -3.80
CA TRP A 119 -6.95 -13.15 -4.59
C TRP A 119 -6.88 -14.67 -4.75
N GLU A 120 -5.70 -15.23 -5.04
CA GLU A 120 -5.49 -16.67 -5.14
C GLU A 120 -5.75 -17.38 -3.80
N SER A 121 -5.29 -16.79 -2.69
CA SER A 121 -5.54 -17.28 -1.34
C SER A 121 -7.03 -17.34 -1.03
N GLN A 122 -7.76 -16.26 -1.31
CA GLN A 122 -9.22 -16.19 -1.11
C GLN A 122 -9.96 -17.19 -1.99
N ARG A 123 -9.64 -17.25 -3.28
CA ARG A 123 -10.29 -18.14 -4.24
C ARG A 123 -10.07 -19.62 -3.91
N ALA A 124 -8.87 -19.98 -3.47
CA ALA A 124 -8.51 -21.37 -3.15
C ALA A 124 -8.76 -21.76 -1.69
N GLY A 125 -9.14 -20.82 -0.82
CA GLY A 125 -9.34 -21.05 0.61
C GLY A 125 -8.07 -21.51 1.35
N ARG A 126 -6.89 -21.13 0.85
CA ARG A 126 -5.57 -21.50 1.40
C ARG A 126 -4.83 -20.28 1.93
N PRO A 127 -3.85 -20.43 2.85
CA PRO A 127 -3.03 -19.31 3.30
C PRO A 127 -2.33 -18.59 2.12
N PRO A 128 -2.02 -17.28 2.25
CA PRO A 128 -1.24 -16.54 1.26
C PRO A 128 0.10 -17.20 0.95
N ASP A 129 0.42 -17.30 -0.34
CA ASP A 129 1.61 -17.96 -0.86
C ASP A 129 2.75 -16.94 -1.03
N GLY A 130 3.52 -16.76 0.04
CA GLY A 130 4.62 -15.79 0.08
C GLY A 130 5.72 -16.06 -0.96
N ASP A 131 5.98 -17.33 -1.26
CA ASP A 131 6.98 -17.73 -2.26
C ASP A 131 6.51 -17.35 -3.67
N ALA A 132 5.24 -17.60 -4.01
CA ALA A 132 4.66 -17.17 -5.27
C ALA A 132 4.66 -15.64 -5.42
N TYR A 133 4.38 -14.90 -4.33
CA TYR A 133 4.46 -13.45 -4.29
C TYR A 133 5.87 -12.94 -4.58
N ILE A 134 6.90 -13.43 -3.88
CA ILE A 134 8.30 -13.02 -4.11
C ILE A 134 8.73 -13.36 -5.54
N ALA A 135 8.41 -14.57 -6.02
CA ALA A 135 8.75 -14.98 -7.37
C ALA A 135 8.09 -14.06 -8.44
N CYS A 136 6.88 -13.57 -8.18
CA CYS A 136 6.22 -12.57 -9.04
C CYS A 136 7.01 -11.26 -9.09
N VAL A 137 7.39 -10.71 -7.93
CA VAL A 137 8.18 -9.46 -7.84
C VAL A 137 9.54 -9.62 -8.53
N GLN A 138 10.25 -10.73 -8.27
CA GLN A 138 11.55 -11.01 -8.88
C GLN A 138 11.49 -11.14 -10.40
N ARG A 139 10.42 -11.73 -10.96
CA ARG A 139 10.22 -11.77 -12.42
C ARG A 139 10.07 -10.36 -13.00
N ARG A 140 9.41 -9.44 -12.29
CA ARG A 140 9.31 -8.04 -12.71
C ARG A 140 10.65 -7.31 -12.58
N ALA A 141 11.49 -7.69 -11.62
CA ALA A 141 12.82 -7.12 -11.48
C ALA A 141 13.79 -7.60 -12.58
N THR A 142 13.58 -8.78 -13.17
CA THR A 142 14.58 -9.45 -14.05
C THR A 142 14.16 -9.70 -15.50
N ARG A 143 12.91 -9.46 -15.90
CA ARG A 143 12.54 -9.49 -17.33
C ARG A 143 13.33 -8.44 -18.13
N ASP A 144 13.48 -8.50 -19.43
CA ASP A 144 13.99 -7.34 -20.18
C ASP A 144 12.81 -6.51 -20.70
#